data_AF-A0AAN7VPC6-F1
#
_entry.id   AF-A0AAN7VPC6-F1
#
_cell.length_a   1.000
_cell.length_b   1.000
_cell.length_c   1.000
_cell.angle_alpha   90.00
_cell.angle_beta   90.00
_cell.angle_gamma   90.00
#
_symmetry.space_group_name_H-M   'P 1'
#
loop_
_entity.id
_entity.type
_entity.pdbx_description
1 polymer ?
#
loop_
_entity_poly.entity_id
_entity_poly.type
_entity_poly.pdbx_seq_one_letter_code
_entity_poly.pdbx_strand_id
1 'polypeptide(L)'
;MGGVSKLLDTENPVFCAFITCGSILVLKMMCMSILTGLQRIKYRVIASPEDVELFKGKPAVASHPDVDRVRRAHLNDLENISIFFLAGIGYALTDPNPSVAVALYRTYTLARIAHTIVYAVYVVPQPARAISWLIGYGITGYMAIHTIKYFCCGH
;
A
#
# COMPACT_ATOMS: atom_id res chain seq x y z
N MET A 1 20.91 4.24 25.49
CA MET A 1 20.75 3.16 24.48
C MET A 1 19.56 2.22 24.80
N GLY A 2 18.43 2.73 25.32
CA GLY A 2 17.27 1.88 25.73
C GLY A 2 15.96 2.09 24.96
N GLY A 3 15.82 3.16 24.18
CA GLY A 3 14.55 3.48 23.49
C GLY A 3 14.26 2.57 22.30
N VAL A 4 15.27 2.33 21.43
CA VAL A 4 15.10 1.48 20.23
C VAL A 4 14.86 0.01 20.61
N SER A 5 15.51 -0.47 21.68
CA SER A 5 15.31 -1.84 22.17
C SER A 5 13.88 -2.10 22.61
N LYS A 6 13.23 -1.12 23.26
CA LYS A 6 11.82 -1.20 23.67
C LYS A 6 10.84 -1.06 22.51
N LEU A 7 11.27 -0.45 21.41
CA LEU A 7 10.44 -0.30 20.22
C LEU A 7 10.38 -1.59 19.39
N LEU A 8 11.46 -2.36 19.35
CA LEU A 8 11.53 -3.64 18.63
C LEU A 8 11.01 -4.83 19.45
N ASP A 9 10.41 -4.55 20.60
CA ASP A 9 9.86 -5.57 21.48
C ASP A 9 8.49 -6.05 20.97
N THR A 10 8.24 -7.35 21.05
CA THR A 10 6.95 -7.95 20.68
C THR A 10 5.85 -7.60 21.68
N GLU A 11 6.22 -7.13 22.87
CA GLU A 11 5.27 -6.58 23.84
C GLU A 11 4.79 -5.18 23.45
N ASN A 12 5.48 -4.48 22.53
CA ASN A 12 5.09 -3.15 22.12
C ASN A 12 3.88 -3.20 21.15
N PRO A 13 2.69 -2.73 21.56
CA PRO A 13 1.49 -2.80 20.73
C PRO A 13 1.60 -1.97 19.43
N VAL A 14 2.41 -0.90 19.44
CA VAL A 14 2.64 -0.05 18.26
C VAL A 14 3.44 -0.80 17.22
N PHE A 15 4.53 -1.45 17.64
CA PHE A 15 5.38 -2.25 16.77
C PHE A 15 4.65 -3.47 16.21
N CYS A 16 3.95 -4.21 17.07
CA CYS A 16 3.15 -5.35 16.66
C CYS A 16 2.06 -4.95 15.65
N ALA A 17 1.36 -3.84 15.87
CA ALA A 17 0.37 -3.35 14.92
C ALA A 17 1.01 -2.90 13.60
N PHE A 18 2.15 -2.20 13.64
CA PHE A 18 2.89 -1.77 12.45
C PHE A 18 3.33 -2.96 11.60
N ILE A 19 4.01 -3.95 12.19
CA ILE A 19 4.49 -5.14 11.48
C ILE A 19 3.31 -5.95 10.93
N THR A 20 2.28 -6.20 11.73
CA THR A 20 1.11 -6.98 11.29
C THR A 20 0.40 -6.30 10.11
N CYS A 21 0.13 -5.00 10.22
CA CYS A 21 -0.50 -4.22 9.14
C CYS A 21 0.40 -4.16 7.91
N GLY A 22 1.71 -3.98 8.12
CA GLY A 22 2.74 -3.98 7.08
C GLY A 22 2.76 -5.29 6.30
N SER A 23 2.80 -6.44 6.98
CA SER A 23 2.78 -7.76 6.35
C SER A 23 1.51 -7.99 5.53
N ILE A 24 0.34 -7.56 6.03
CA ILE A 24 -0.92 -7.64 5.27
C ILE A 24 -0.83 -6.82 3.97
N LEU A 25 -0.29 -5.60 4.04
CA LEU A 25 -0.11 -4.74 2.87
C LEU A 25 0.90 -5.32 1.86
N VAL A 26 1.98 -5.95 2.33
CA VAL A 26 2.93 -6.66 1.45
C VAL A 26 2.25 -7.81 0.73
N LEU A 27 1.53 -8.68 1.45
CA LEU A 27 0.80 -9.80 0.85
C LEU A 27 -0.19 -9.31 -0.20
N LYS A 28 -0.91 -8.23 0.10
CA LYS A 28 -1.81 -7.58 -0.85
C LYS A 28 -1.07 -7.13 -2.12
N MET A 29 0.09 -6.48 -2.01
CA MET A 29 0.87 -6.06 -3.20
C MET A 29 1.35 -7.27 -4.01
N MET A 30 1.74 -8.36 -3.36
CA MET A 30 2.09 -9.61 -4.04
C MET A 30 0.89 -10.18 -4.82
N CYS A 31 -0.31 -10.20 -4.22
CA CYS A 31 -1.54 -10.60 -4.91
C CYS A 31 -1.83 -9.72 -6.12
N MET A 32 -1.63 -8.40 -6.02
CA MET A 32 -1.83 -7.46 -7.14
C MET A 32 -0.88 -7.69 -8.31
N SER A 33 0.37 -8.09 -8.02
CA SER A 33 1.34 -8.51 -9.05
C SER A 33 0.83 -9.72 -9.83
N ILE A 34 0.36 -10.75 -9.11
CA ILE A 34 -0.19 -11.97 -9.71
C ILE A 34 -1.43 -11.67 -10.56
N LEU A 35 -2.36 -10.85 -10.04
CA LEU A 35 -3.56 -10.44 -10.77
C LEU A 35 -3.22 -9.70 -12.08
N THR A 36 -2.19 -8.85 -12.06
CA THR A 36 -1.71 -8.16 -13.27
C THR A 36 -1.21 -9.17 -14.31
N GLY A 37 -0.43 -10.18 -13.89
CA GLY A 37 0.05 -11.25 -14.76
C GLY A 37 -1.08 -12.08 -15.36
N LEU A 38 -2.05 -12.49 -14.54
CA LEU A 38 -3.22 -13.26 -15.00
C LEU A 38 -4.07 -12.48 -16.00
N GLN A 39 -4.28 -11.18 -15.78
CA GLN A 39 -5.01 -10.36 -16.74
C GLN A 39 -4.25 -10.15 -18.06
N ARG A 40 -2.93 -10.00 -18.02
CA ARG A 40 -2.10 -9.95 -19.23
C ARG A 40 -2.25 -11.21 -20.06
N ILE A 41 -2.22 -12.38 -19.43
CA ILE A 41 -2.42 -13.68 -20.12
C ILE A 41 -3.85 -13.76 -20.68
N LYS A 42 -4.85 -13.38 -19.89
CA LYS A 42 -6.28 -13.42 -20.28
C LYS A 42 -6.56 -12.56 -21.52
N TYR A 43 -6.07 -11.33 -21.54
CA TYR A 43 -6.30 -10.37 -22.62
C TYR A 43 -5.20 -10.38 -23.69
N ARG A 44 -4.20 -11.26 -23.56
CA ARG A 44 -3.04 -11.40 -24.47
C ARG A 44 -2.34 -10.06 -24.71
N VAL A 45 -2.07 -9.36 -23.61
CA VAL A 45 -1.34 -8.08 -23.66
C VAL A 45 0.16 -8.34 -23.60
N ILE A 46 0.87 -7.95 -24.65
CA ILE A 46 2.33 -8.08 -24.75
C ILE A 46 2.97 -6.99 -23.89
N ALA A 47 3.82 -7.37 -22.93
CA ALA A 47 4.65 -6.44 -22.17
C ALA A 47 5.99 -6.21 -22.87
N SER A 48 6.58 -7.31 -23.32
CA SER A 48 7.90 -7.37 -23.93
C SER A 48 7.85 -8.18 -25.22
N PRO A 49 8.77 -7.95 -26.18
CA PRO A 49 8.82 -8.71 -27.43
C PRO A 49 8.94 -10.23 -27.22
N GLU A 50 9.57 -10.70 -26.14
CA GLU A 50 9.60 -12.12 -25.76
C GLU A 50 8.22 -12.74 -25.44
N ASP A 51 7.22 -11.95 -25.03
CA ASP A 51 5.88 -12.45 -24.72
C ASP A 51 5.12 -12.90 -25.99
N VAL A 52 5.57 -12.48 -27.18
CA VAL A 52 4.96 -12.85 -28.47
C VAL A 52 5.05 -14.35 -28.70
N GLU A 53 6.15 -14.99 -28.28
CA GLU A 53 6.33 -16.44 -28.36
C GLU A 53 5.37 -17.18 -27.42
N LEU A 54 5.08 -16.59 -26.25
CA LEU A 54 4.14 -17.13 -25.26
C LEU A 54 2.73 -17.28 -25.84
N PHE A 55 2.34 -16.38 -26.75
CA PHE A 55 1.02 -16.38 -27.39
C PHE A 55 0.95 -17.20 -28.69
N LYS A 56 2.03 -17.88 -29.10
CA LYS A 56 2.08 -18.81 -30.25
C LYS A 56 1.44 -18.27 -31.54
N GLY A 57 1.68 -16.99 -31.86
CA GLY A 57 1.17 -16.35 -33.08
C GLY A 57 -0.32 -15.96 -33.06
N LYS A 58 -0.99 -15.99 -31.90
CA LYS A 58 -2.35 -15.45 -31.74
C LYS A 58 -2.33 -13.92 -31.76
N PRO A 59 -3.40 -13.25 -32.25
CA PRO A 59 -3.50 -11.80 -32.21
C PRO A 59 -3.39 -11.34 -30.75
N ALA A 60 -2.38 -10.53 -30.50
CA ALA A 60 -2.03 -10.00 -29.20
C ALA A 60 -2.02 -8.47 -29.29
N VAL A 61 -2.40 -7.83 -28.19
CA VAL A 61 -2.70 -6.40 -28.17
C VAL A 61 -1.63 -5.67 -27.35
N ALA A 62 -1.25 -4.46 -27.76
CA ALA A 62 -0.26 -3.68 -27.01
C ALA A 62 -0.80 -3.17 -25.67
N SER A 63 -2.12 -2.99 -25.53
CA SER A 63 -2.76 -2.54 -24.30
C SER A 63 -4.18 -3.08 -24.18
N HIS A 64 -4.68 -3.19 -22.96
CA HIS A 64 -6.07 -3.50 -22.68
C HIS A 64 -6.54 -2.67 -21.47
N PRO A 65 -7.70 -2.00 -21.53
CA PRO A 65 -8.17 -1.11 -20.46
C PRO A 65 -8.21 -1.75 -19.07
N ASP A 66 -8.55 -3.04 -18.98
CA ASP A 66 -8.58 -3.76 -17.70
C ASP A 66 -7.18 -4.05 -17.14
N VAL A 67 -6.20 -4.36 -18.00
CA VAL A 67 -4.80 -4.57 -17.61
C VAL A 67 -4.20 -3.24 -17.13
N ASP A 68 -4.46 -2.16 -17.86
CA ASP A 68 -4.02 -0.81 -17.48
C ASP A 68 -4.68 -0.33 -16.20
N ARG A 69 -5.92 -0.77 -15.93
CA ARG A 69 -6.58 -0.53 -14.65
C ARG A 69 -5.82 -1.24 -13.54
N VAL A 70 -5.63 -2.55 -13.57
CA VAL A 70 -4.92 -3.23 -12.46
C VAL A 70 -3.49 -2.74 -12.30
N ARG A 71 -2.79 -2.40 -13.39
CA ARG A 71 -1.47 -1.76 -13.34
C ARG A 71 -1.50 -0.41 -12.59
N ARG A 72 -2.45 0.47 -12.89
CA ARG A 72 -2.62 1.75 -12.17
C ARG A 72 -2.96 1.55 -10.69
N ALA A 73 -3.72 0.50 -10.38
CA ALA A 73 -4.03 0.12 -9.01
C ALA A 73 -2.76 -0.24 -8.23
N HIS A 74 -1.95 -1.11 -8.84
CA HIS A 74 -0.71 -1.61 -8.27
C HIS A 74 0.32 -0.49 -8.11
N LEU A 75 0.46 0.41 -9.10
CA LEU A 75 1.32 1.58 -9.00
C LEU A 75 0.91 2.51 -7.84
N ASN A 76 -0.39 2.77 -7.68
CA ASN A 76 -0.88 3.57 -6.56
C ASN A 76 -0.59 2.90 -5.21
N ASP A 77 -0.73 1.57 -5.14
CA ASP A 77 -0.38 0.81 -3.95
C ASP A 77 1.13 0.93 -3.65
N LEU A 78 2.00 0.80 -4.65
CA LEU A 78 3.46 0.98 -4.49
C LEU A 78 3.84 2.37 -3.98
N GLU A 79 3.27 3.43 -4.56
CA GLU A 79 3.54 4.82 -4.15
C GLU A 79 3.08 5.07 -2.71
N ASN A 80 1.86 4.66 -2.35
CA ASN A 80 1.31 5.02 -1.05
C ASN A 80 1.82 4.12 0.07
N ILE A 81 1.92 2.80 -0.15
CA ILE A 81 2.35 1.85 0.88
C ILE A 81 3.81 2.07 1.24
N SER A 82 4.68 2.40 0.27
CA SER A 82 6.09 2.74 0.54
C SER A 82 6.21 3.99 1.41
N ILE A 83 5.47 5.06 1.10
CA ILE A 83 5.42 6.28 1.93
C ILE A 83 4.90 5.97 3.33
N PHE A 84 3.88 5.11 3.46
CA PHE A 84 3.36 4.68 4.74
C PHE A 84 4.38 3.90 5.58
N PHE A 85 5.16 3.01 4.98
CA PHE A 85 6.21 2.30 5.71
C PHE A 85 7.22 3.26 6.33
N LEU A 86 7.67 4.25 5.55
CA LEU A 86 8.62 5.25 6.05
C LEU A 86 8.01 6.13 7.15
N ALA A 87 6.80 6.65 6.93
CA ALA A 87 6.12 7.49 7.91
C ALA A 87 5.71 6.73 9.17
N GLY A 88 5.34 5.45 9.05
CA GLY A 88 4.95 4.59 10.16
C GLY A 88 6.13 4.24 11.07
N ILE A 89 7.30 3.94 10.50
CA ILE A 89 8.54 3.77 11.29
C ILE A 89 8.90 5.06 12.00
N GLY A 90 8.86 6.20 11.29
CA GLY A 90 9.12 7.51 11.87
C GLY A 90 8.21 7.82 13.05
N TYR A 91 6.90 7.57 12.89
CA TYR A 91 5.92 7.79 13.94
C TYR A 91 6.10 6.84 15.13
N ALA A 92 6.39 5.56 14.88
CA ALA A 92 6.67 4.60 15.96
C ALA A 92 7.83 5.08 16.85
N LEU A 93 8.88 5.67 16.25
CA LEU A 93 10.05 6.18 16.97
C LEU A 93 9.76 7.40 17.86
N THR A 94 8.58 8.02 17.75
CA THR A 94 8.17 9.18 18.56
C THR A 94 7.50 8.81 19.90
N ASP A 95 7.54 7.53 20.28
CA ASP A 95 6.81 6.97 21.44
C ASP A 95 5.34 7.45 21.51
N PRO A 96 4.55 7.25 20.44
CA PRO A 96 3.21 7.77 20.36
C PRO A 96 2.25 7.00 21.26
N ASN A 97 1.10 7.60 21.59
CA ASN A 97 0.05 6.90 22.31
C ASN A 97 -0.34 5.60 21.56
N PRO A 98 -0.24 4.42 22.20
CA PRO A 98 -0.49 3.13 21.57
C PRO A 98 -1.85 3.00 20.90
N SER A 99 -2.91 3.47 21.55
CA SER A 99 -4.28 3.35 21.02
C SER A 99 -4.44 4.13 19.72
N VAL A 100 -3.85 5.32 19.65
CA VAL A 100 -3.89 6.18 18.44
C VAL A 100 -3.08 5.55 17.32
N ALA A 101 -1.86 5.09 17.61
CA ALA A 101 -0.99 4.49 16.59
C ALA A 101 -1.62 3.23 15.98
N VAL A 102 -2.15 2.34 16.83
CA VAL A 102 -2.84 1.12 16.38
C VAL A 102 -4.06 1.47 15.52
N ALA A 103 -4.85 2.47 15.92
CA ALA A 103 -6.01 2.91 15.14
C ALA A 103 -5.59 3.47 13.77
N LEU A 104 -4.53 4.28 13.69
CA LEU A 104 -4.01 4.83 12.43
C LEU A 104 -3.53 3.73 11.48
N TYR A 105 -2.73 2.77 11.96
CA TYR A 105 -2.22 1.68 11.13
C TYR A 105 -3.33 0.77 10.61
N ARG A 106 -4.32 0.43 11.45
CA ARG A 106 -5.48 -0.37 11.05
C ARG A 106 -6.36 0.37 10.05
N THR A 107 -6.64 1.65 10.30
CA THR A 107 -7.46 2.48 9.41
C THR A 107 -6.79 2.64 8.05
N TYR A 108 -5.49 2.88 8.02
CA TYR A 108 -4.72 2.93 6.78
C TYR A 108 -4.81 1.62 6.00
N THR A 109 -4.59 0.49 6.68
CA THR A 109 -4.65 -0.85 6.06
C THR A 109 -6.03 -1.14 5.48
N LEU A 110 -7.09 -0.89 6.24
CA LEU A 110 -8.47 -1.08 5.80
C LEU A 110 -8.81 -0.17 4.61
N ALA A 111 -8.43 1.11 4.66
CA ALA A 111 -8.63 2.05 3.55
C ALA A 111 -7.93 1.57 2.26
N ARG A 112 -6.72 0.99 2.38
CA ARG A 112 -5.98 0.45 1.23
C ARG A 112 -6.56 -0.84 0.70
N ILE A 113 -7.06 -1.74 1.55
CA ILE A 113 -7.78 -2.93 1.10
C ILE A 113 -9.05 -2.52 0.37
N ALA A 114 -9.83 -1.60 0.95
CA ALA A 114 -11.04 -1.07 0.34
C ALA A 114 -10.76 -0.39 -1.01
N HIS A 115 -9.71 0.43 -1.11
CA HIS A 115 -9.29 1.06 -2.38
C HIS A 115 -9.05 0.01 -3.47
N THR A 116 -8.36 -1.09 -3.15
CA THR A 116 -8.06 -2.14 -4.14
C THR A 116 -9.29 -2.94 -4.54
N ILE A 117 -10.21 -3.22 -3.61
CA ILE A 117 -11.49 -3.87 -3.95
C ILE A 117 -12.31 -2.98 -4.88
N VAL A 118 -12.42 -1.69 -4.56
CA VAL A 118 -13.17 -0.67 -5.32
C VAL A 118 -12.51 -0.33 -6.67
N TYR A 119 -11.24 -0.66 -6.86
CA TYR A 119 -10.53 -0.31 -8.09
C TYR A 119 -10.28 -1.51 -9.00
N ALA A 120 -10.00 -2.69 -8.44
CA ALA A 120 -9.67 -3.90 -9.18
C ALA A 120 -10.84 -4.88 -9.32
N VAL A 121 -11.77 -4.93 -8.35
CA VAL A 121 -12.83 -5.96 -8.32
C VAL A 121 -14.19 -5.37 -8.71
N TYR A 122 -14.59 -4.25 -8.12
CA TYR A 122 -15.86 -3.59 -8.42
C TYR A 122 -15.61 -2.20 -8.97
N VAL A 123 -16.01 -1.93 -10.21
CA VAL A 123 -15.89 -0.60 -10.82
C VAL A 123 -16.92 0.32 -10.17
N VAL A 124 -16.58 0.93 -9.03
CA VAL A 124 -17.40 1.97 -8.41
C VAL A 124 -17.04 3.31 -9.07
N PRO A 125 -18.02 4.08 -9.57
CA PRO A 125 -17.76 5.43 -10.07
C PRO A 125 -17.13 6.31 -8.97
N GLN A 126 -16.40 7.36 -9.39
CA GLN A 126 -15.87 8.38 -8.47
C GLN A 126 -17.03 8.89 -7.59
N PRO A 127 -16.98 8.78 -6.25
CA PRO A 127 -15.97 9.43 -5.39
C PRO A 127 -15.24 8.51 -4.38
N ALA A 128 -15.58 7.21 -4.31
CA ALA A 128 -15.03 6.29 -3.30
C ALA A 128 -13.49 6.17 -3.35
N ARG A 129 -12.92 6.26 -4.56
CA ARG A 129 -11.47 6.27 -4.77
C ARG A 129 -10.79 7.49 -4.14
N ALA A 130 -11.36 8.69 -4.32
CA ALA A 130 -10.79 9.92 -3.81
C ALA A 130 -10.82 9.95 -2.27
N ILE A 131 -11.91 9.46 -1.67
CA ILE A 131 -12.06 9.39 -0.21
C ILE A 131 -11.02 8.44 0.40
N SER A 132 -10.89 7.22 -0.12
CA SER A 132 -9.89 6.26 0.37
C SER A 132 -8.44 6.76 0.20
N TRP A 133 -8.16 7.47 -0.89
CA TRP A 133 -6.86 8.13 -1.10
C TRP A 133 -6.62 9.26 -0.09
N LEU A 134 -7.62 10.12 0.14
CA LEU A 134 -7.52 11.24 1.08
C LEU A 134 -7.30 10.77 2.52
N ILE A 135 -7.99 9.71 2.94
CA ILE A 135 -7.79 9.09 4.26
C ILE A 135 -6.34 8.61 4.39
N GLY A 136 -5.86 7.87 3.39
CA GLY A 136 -4.49 7.37 3.39
C GLY A 136 -3.47 8.51 3.45
N TYR A 137 -3.66 9.54 2.65
CA TYR A 137 -2.79 10.72 2.57
C TYR A 137 -2.79 11.55 3.87
N GLY A 138 -3.96 11.71 4.49
CA GLY A 138 -4.09 12.40 5.77
C GLY A 138 -3.37 11.66 6.90
N ILE A 139 -3.48 10.34 6.96
CA ILE A 139 -2.79 9.51 7.97
C ILE A 139 -1.27 9.59 7.79
N THR A 140 -0.74 9.44 6.58
CA THR A 140 0.70 9.58 6.33
C THR A 140 1.21 10.99 6.61
N GLY A 141 0.46 12.02 6.21
CA GLY A 141 0.78 13.41 6.50
C GLY A 141 0.84 13.70 8.01
N TYR A 142 -0.14 13.22 8.77
CA TYR A 142 -0.17 13.34 10.23
C TYR A 142 1.07 12.69 10.87
N MET A 143 1.39 11.45 10.50
CA MET A 143 2.56 10.73 11.00
C MET A 143 3.87 11.44 10.68
N ALA A 144 4.01 11.95 9.44
CA ALA A 144 5.19 12.69 9.01
C ALA A 144 5.36 14.01 9.78
N ILE A 145 4.30 14.80 9.93
CA ILE A 145 4.34 16.07 10.70
C ILE A 145 4.70 15.80 12.17
N HIS A 146 4.13 14.76 12.77
CA HIS A 146 4.42 14.39 14.15
C HIS A 146 5.90 13.99 14.31
N THR A 147 6.41 13.17 13.37
CA THR A 147 7.82 12.78 13.33
C THR A 147 8.74 13.99 13.23
N ILE A 148 8.44 14.94 12.32
CA ILE A 148 9.23 16.16 12.17
C ILE A 148 9.22 16.98 13.45
N LYS A 149 8.05 17.22 14.05
CA LYS A 149 7.95 17.99 15.30
C LYS A 149 8.75 17.37 16.43
N TYR A 150 8.69 16.06 16.57
CA TYR A 150 9.40 15.34 17.62
C TYR A 150 10.92 15.48 17.45
N PHE A 151 11.46 15.22 16.25
CA PHE A 151 12.92 15.24 16.03
C PHE A 151 13.52 16.62 15.79
N CYS A 152 12.77 17.58 15.23
CA CYS A 152 13.28 18.94 14.95
C CYS A 152 13.09 19.90 16.13
N CYS A 153 12.06 19.73 16.96
CA CYS A 153 11.74 20.64 18.05
C CYS A 153 11.83 20.00 19.44
N GLY A 154 12.05 18.68 19.53
CA GLY A 154 12.20 17.94 20.78
C GLY A 154 13.63 17.44 20.99
N HIS A 155 14.45 18.27 21.65
CA HIS A 155 15.44 17.87 22.66
C HIS A 155 15.29 18.86 23.83
#